data_AF-A0A1Y3XKY4-F1
#
_entry.id   AF-A0A1Y3XKY4-F1
#
_cell.length_a   1.000
_cell.length_b   1.000
_cell.length_c   1.000
_cell.angle_alpha   90.00
_cell.angle_beta   90.00
_cell.angle_gamma   90.00
#
_symmetry.space_group_name_H-M   'P 1'
#
loop_
_entity.id
_entity.type
_entity.pdbx_description
1 polymer ?
#
loop_
_entity_poly.entity_id
_entity_poly.type
_entity_poly.pdbx_seq_one_letter_code
_entity_poly.pdbx_strand_id
1 'polypeptide(L)' 'MRNENTSWRSKQIYCPNCRKLVTGYEGKDGITRMTCDQCGAVMIRKIMGRRHERIDVYAPCGQERI' A
#
# COMPACT_ATOMS: atom_id res chain seq x y z
N MET A 1 23.74 -16.27 4.33
CA MET A 1 23.74 -15.35 3.19
C MET A 1 22.32 -15.27 2.64
N ARG A 2 21.59 -14.17 2.84
CA ARG A 2 20.26 -14.00 2.23
C ARG A 2 20.49 -13.43 0.84
N ASN A 3 20.17 -14.21 -0.19
CA ASN A 3 20.21 -13.76 -1.58
C ASN A 3 19.29 -12.55 -1.74
N GLU A 4 19.88 -11.40 -2.05
CA GLU A 4 19.18 -10.16 -2.41
C GLU A 4 18.60 -10.31 -3.81
N ASN A 5 17.53 -11.11 -3.94
CA ASN A 5 16.67 -11.03 -5.11
C ASN A 5 15.91 -9.71 -5.03
N THR A 6 16.23 -8.80 -5.94
CA THR A 6 15.59 -7.50 -6.19
C THR A 6 14.16 -7.65 -6.71
N SER A 7 13.39 -8.61 -6.19
CA SER A 7 12.03 -8.87 -6.63
C SER A 7 11.07 -8.00 -5.83
N TRP A 8 10.42 -7.07 -6.53
CA TRP A 8 9.21 -6.41 -6.03
C TRP A 8 8.23 -7.49 -5.56
N ARG A 9 7.82 -7.43 -4.30
CA ARG A 9 6.86 -8.39 -3.74
C ARG A 9 5.47 -7.81 -3.87
N SER A 10 4.62 -8.45 -4.66
CA SER A 10 3.21 -8.06 -4.73
C SER A 10 2.47 -8.50 -3.46
N LYS A 11 1.49 -7.69 -3.03
CA LYS A 11 0.61 -7.94 -1.89
C LYS A 11 -0.81 -7.58 -2.29
N GLN A 12 -1.77 -8.43 -1.94
CA GLN A 12 -3.18 -8.13 -2.11
C GLN A 12 -3.77 -7.63 -0.79
N ILE A 13 -4.46 -6.49 -0.84
CA ILE A 13 -5.09 -5.84 0.32
C ILE A 13 -6.44 -5.29 -0.11
N TYR A 14 -7.40 -5.26 0.81
CA TYR A 14 -8.65 -4.55 0.59
C TYR A 14 -8.45 -3.05 0.83
N CYS A 15 -8.87 -2.23 -0.13
CA CYS A 15 -8.89 -0.78 0.01
C CYS A 15 -9.74 -0.37 1.21
N PRO A 16 -9.20 0.32 2.23
CA PRO A 16 -9.98 0.74 3.40
C PRO A 16 -11.12 1.71 3.07
N ASN A 17 -11.03 2.43 1.95
CA ASN A 17 -12.03 3.39 1.52
C ASN A 17 -13.25 2.74 0.84
N CYS A 18 -13.05 1.85 -0.14
CA CYS A 18 -14.13 1.29 -0.96
C CYS A 18 -14.23 -0.24 -0.98
N ARG A 19 -13.36 -0.93 -0.22
CA ARG A 19 -13.30 -2.41 -0.09
C ARG A 19 -12.96 -3.19 -1.35
N LYS A 20 -12.57 -2.54 -2.45
CA LYS A 20 -11.99 -3.22 -3.63
C LYS A 20 -10.68 -3.93 -3.25
N LEU A 21 -10.49 -5.16 -3.73
CA LEU A 21 -9.20 -5.86 -3.61
C LEU A 21 -8.18 -5.21 -4.56
N VAL A 22 -7.09 -4.70 -4.00
CA VAL A 22 -6.03 -3.99 -4.73
C VAL A 22 -4.70 -4.73 -4.62
N THR A 23 -3.88 -4.64 -5.65
CA THR A 23 -2.51 -5.17 -5.65
C THR A 23 -1.53 -4.02 -5.38
N GLY A 24 -0.78 -4.12 -4.28
CA GLY A 24 0.33 -3.22 -3.97
C GLY A 24 1.69 -3.89 -4.17
N TYR A 25 2.73 -3.07 -4.29
CA TYR A 25 4.10 -3.54 -4.49
C TYR A 25 4.99 -3.07 -3.34
N GLU A 26 5.64 -4.03 -2.69
CA GLU A 26 6.59 -3.79 -1.61
C GLU A 26 7.97 -3.47 -2.20
N GLY A 27 8.48 -2.29 -1.86
CA GLY A 27 9.83 -1.87 -2.21
C GLY A 27 10.89 -2.44 -1.25
N LYS A 28 12.16 -2.14 -1.54
CA LYS A 28 13.30 -2.52 -0.69
C LYS A 28 13.23 -1.89 0.72
N ASP A 29 12.52 -0.78 0.85
CA ASP A 29 12.24 -0.09 2.11
C ASP A 29 11.22 -0.82 3.00
N GLY A 30 10.65 -1.93 2.51
CA GLY A 30 9.59 -2.67 3.20
C GLY A 30 8.25 -1.94 3.19
N ILE A 31 8.10 -0.89 2.37
CA ILE A 31 6.88 -0.12 2.23
C ILE A 31 6.11 -0.65 1.01
N THR A 32 4.84 -1.01 1.24
CA THR A 32 3.91 -1.37 0.17
C THR A 32 3.18 -0.12 -0.31
N ARG A 33 3.29 0.18 -1.61
CA ARG A 33 2.57 1.28 -2.25
C ARG A 33 1.49 0.73 -3.16
N MET A 34 0.31 1.35 -3.13
CA MET A 34 -0.83 0.96 -3.97
C MET A 34 -1.74 2.14 -4.29
N THR A 35 -2.41 2.06 -5.43
CA THR A 35 -3.48 2.96 -5.84
C THR A 35 -4.72 2.12 -6.11
N CYS A 36 -5.87 2.51 -5.54
CA CYS A 36 -7.12 1.81 -5.81
C CYS A 36 -7.65 2.20 -7.20
N ASP A 37 -7.84 1.21 -8.05
CA ASP A 37 -8.41 1.34 -9.39
C ASP A 37 -9.88 1.76 -9.39
N GLN A 38 -10.63 1.46 -8.32
CA GLN A 38 -12.05 1.79 -8.22
C GLN A 38 -12.30 3.22 -7.70
N CYS A 39 -11.64 3.63 -6.62
CA CYS A 39 -11.92 4.92 -5.96
C CYS A 39 -10.78 5.93 -6.05
N GLY A 40 -9.63 5.57 -6.63
CA GLY A 40 -8.48 6.46 -6.79
C GLY A 40 -7.65 6.71 -5.53
N ALA A 41 -8.05 6.19 -4.36
CA ALA A 41 -7.32 6.40 -3.12
C ALA A 41 -5.89 5.83 -3.20
N VAL A 42 -4.91 6.64 -2.78
CA VAL A 42 -3.51 6.23 -2.70
C VAL A 42 -3.22 5.73 -1.29
N MET A 43 -2.62 4.55 -1.17
CA MET A 43 -2.33 3.95 0.13
C MET A 43 -0.85 3.59 0.26
N ILE A 44 -0.29 3.89 1.43
CA ILE A 44 1.09 3.57 1.81
C ILE A 44 1.03 2.73 3.07
N ARG A 45 1.47 1.46 2.97
CA ARG A 45 1.46 0.52 4.09
C ARG A 45 2.86 0.20 4.57
N LYS A 46 3.05 0.23 5.90
CA LYS A 46 4.30 -0.10 6.58
C LYS A 46 4.05 -1.03 7.77
N ILE A 47 4.87 -2.07 7.89
CA ILE A 47 4.90 -2.93 9.08
C ILE A 47 5.75 -2.25 10.16
N MET A 48 5.16 -1.99 11.32
CA MET A 48 5.85 -1.37 12.46
C MET A 48 6.27 -2.42 13.50
N GLY A 49 5.60 -3.57 13.52
CA GLY A 49 5.93 -4.70 14.38
C GLY A 49 5.02 -5.90 14.10
N ARG A 50 5.14 -6.95 14.91
CA ARG A 50 4.41 -8.22 14.68
C ARG A 50 2.88 -8.07 14.62
N ARG A 51 2.33 -7.13 15.39
CA ARG A 51 0.88 -6.86 15.51
C ARG A 51 0.51 -5.41 15.19
N HIS A 52 1.43 -4.66 14.59
CA HIS A 52 1.24 -3.24 14.31
C HIS A 52 1.64 -2.98 12.86
N GLU A 53 0.65 -2.61 12.07
CA GLU A 53 0.82 -2.04 10.75
C GLU A 53 0.20 -0.65 10.71
N ARG A 54 0.78 0.23 9.89
CA ARG A 54 0.22 1.53 9.58
C ARG A 54 -0.14 1.53 8.10
N ILE A 55 -1.34 2.00 7.80
CA ILE A 55 -1.82 2.25 6.43
C ILE A 55 -2.23 3.71 6.37
N ASP A 56 -1.42 4.52 5.69
CA ASP A 56 -1.80 5.89 5.37
C ASP A 56 -2.67 5.87 4.11
N VAL A 57 -3.85 6.48 4.18
CA VAL A 57 -4.82 6.55 3.08
C VAL A 57 -5.00 8.01 2.69
N TYR A 58 -4.68 8.33 1.45
CA TYR A 58 -4.80 9.66 0.87
C TYR A 58 -5.97 9.72 -0.10
N ALA A 59 -6.65 10.86 -0.12
CA ALA A 59 -7.65 11.15 -1.12
C ALA A 59 -7.04 11.08 -2.53
N PRO A 60 -7.84 10.77 -3.56
CA PRO A 60 -7.40 10.89 -4.94
C PRO A 60 -6.96 12.32 -5.26
N CYS A 61 -6.08 12.47 -6.24
CA CYS A 61 -5.68 13.77 -6.76
C CYS A 61 -6.91 14.59 -7.18
N GLY A 62 -7.04 15.81 -6.67
CA GLY A 62 -8.17 16.71 -6.90
C GLY A 62 -9.33 16.58 -5.91
N GLN A 63 -9.22 15.69 -4.91
CA GLN A 63 -10.21 15.52 -3.83
C GLN A 63 -9.61 15.77 -2.44
N GLU A 64 -8.44 16.38 -2.38
CA GLU A 64 -7.81 16.78 -1.13
C GLU A 64 -8.60 17.89 -0.43
N ARG A 65 -8.56 17.92 0.91
CA ARG A 65 -9.11 19.03 1.69
C ARG A 65 -8.26 20.28 1.46
N ILE A 66 -8.93 21.40 1.17
CA ILE A 66 -8.36 22.75 1.06
C ILE A 66 -8.21 23.34 2.47
#